data_AF-A0A395JK19-F1
#
_entry.id   AF-A0A395JK19-F1
#
_cell.length_a   1.000
_cell.length_b   1.000
_cell.length_c   1.000
_cell.angle_alpha   90.00
_cell.angle_beta   90.00
_cell.angle_gamma   90.00
#
_symmetry.space_group_name_H-M   'P 1'
#
loop_
_entity.id
_entity.type
_entity.pdbx_description
1 polymer ?
#
loop_
_entity_poly.entity_id
_entity_poly.type
_entity_poly.pdbx_seq_one_letter_code
_entity_poly.pdbx_strand_id
1 'polypeptide(L)'
;MHRSLCTSALLLLLSTTQSVAQNKVVVVPLLGDEDQPSTYQQSGDLNNALYDIFSHSSHPFGTPIGPSVIFNKQSDDTALEAFLFSHIRIRGLSAEVSAPFCQFTLLANGSEPSYYNRAGLDNDRREDEVSLWSVYQNLPKGVYEFRVYAWTNSIALDVGLDPNGYGGRIIVKETR
;
A
#
# COMPACT_ATOMS: atom_id res chain seq x y z
N MET A 1 -78.17 -22.03 -12.56
CA MET A 1 -78.74 -21.82 -13.90
C MET A 1 -77.62 -21.49 -14.87
N HIS A 2 -77.55 -22.27 -15.95
CA HIS A 2 -77.06 -21.97 -17.32
C HIS A 2 -75.95 -20.91 -17.53
N ARG A 3 -74.75 -21.26 -18.02
CA ARG A 3 -74.31 -21.79 -19.34
C ARG A 3 -73.86 -20.67 -20.31
N SER A 4 -72.67 -20.90 -20.88
CA SER A 4 -72.32 -20.77 -22.31
C SER A 4 -71.46 -19.57 -22.77
N LEU A 5 -70.17 -19.88 -22.96
CA LEU A 5 -69.39 -19.82 -24.22
C LEU A 5 -69.70 -18.69 -25.21
N CYS A 6 -68.65 -17.91 -25.54
CA CYS A 6 -68.30 -17.72 -26.95
C CYS A 6 -66.79 -17.59 -27.16
N THR A 7 -66.38 -18.17 -28.28
CA THR A 7 -65.05 -18.56 -28.75
C THR A 7 -64.51 -17.51 -29.72
N SER A 8 -63.21 -17.59 -30.01
CA SER A 8 -62.46 -17.07 -31.20
C SER A 8 -61.45 -15.97 -30.85
N ALA A 9 -60.26 -15.88 -31.44
CA ALA A 9 -59.49 -16.79 -32.28
C ALA A 9 -58.03 -16.32 -32.25
N LEU A 10 -57.17 -17.30 -32.50
CA LEU A 10 -55.73 -17.31 -32.72
C LEU A 10 -55.22 -16.24 -33.71
N LEU A 11 -54.10 -15.57 -33.39
CA LEU A 11 -53.09 -15.23 -34.39
C LEU A 11 -51.69 -15.15 -33.76
N LEU A 12 -50.81 -16.06 -34.19
CA LEU A 12 -49.38 -16.09 -33.91
C LEU A 12 -48.66 -15.00 -34.71
N LEU A 13 -47.74 -14.28 -34.06
CA LEU A 13 -46.56 -13.69 -34.70
C LEU A 13 -45.37 -13.86 -33.73
N LEU A 14 -44.61 -14.94 -33.92
CA LEU A 14 -43.28 -15.09 -33.33
C LEU A 14 -42.31 -14.19 -34.10
N SER A 15 -41.78 -13.15 -33.47
CA SER A 15 -40.58 -12.47 -33.95
C SER A 15 -39.37 -13.06 -33.24
N THR A 16 -38.59 -13.88 -33.94
CA THR A 16 -37.31 -14.42 -33.47
C THR A 16 -36.25 -13.34 -33.51
N THR A 17 -35.87 -12.81 -32.35
CA THR A 17 -34.58 -12.11 -32.20
C THR A 17 -33.46 -13.15 -32.18
N GLN A 18 -32.67 -13.18 -33.26
CA GLN A 18 -31.40 -13.91 -33.32
C GLN A 18 -30.46 -13.37 -32.23
N SER A 19 -30.22 -14.20 -31.20
CA SER A 19 -29.09 -14.00 -30.29
C SER A 19 -27.86 -14.61 -30.95
N VAL A 20 -26.85 -13.78 -31.19
CA VAL A 20 -25.54 -14.22 -31.69
C VAL A 20 -24.90 -15.09 -30.61
N ALA A 21 -24.79 -16.39 -30.88
CA ALA A 21 -24.01 -17.31 -30.06
C ALA A 21 -22.54 -16.87 -30.10
N GLN A 22 -22.07 -16.23 -29.04
CA GLN A 22 -20.64 -16.08 -28.82
C GLN A 22 -20.08 -17.48 -28.53
N ASN A 23 -19.22 -17.96 -29.43
CA ASN A 23 -18.36 -19.11 -29.18
C ASN A 23 -17.59 -18.86 -27.89
N LYS A 24 -18.07 -19.43 -26.78
CA LYS A 24 -17.31 -19.51 -25.54
C LYS A 24 -16.21 -20.54 -25.78
N VAL A 25 -15.04 -20.05 -26.16
CA VAL A 25 -13.81 -20.86 -26.14
C VAL A 25 -13.62 -21.28 -24.68
N VAL A 26 -13.93 -22.55 -24.39
CA VAL A 26 -13.58 -23.16 -23.11
C VAL A 26 -12.09 -23.43 -23.20
N VAL A 27 -11.29 -22.51 -22.67
CA VAL A 27 -9.87 -22.77 -22.41
C VAL A 27 -9.82 -23.75 -21.26
N VAL A 28 -9.48 -25.00 -21.55
CA VAL A 28 -9.08 -25.97 -20.53
C VAL A 28 -7.66 -25.57 -20.11
N PRO A 29 -7.41 -25.11 -18.87
CA PRO A 29 -6.05 -24.83 -18.46
C PRO A 29 -5.27 -26.15 -18.42
N LEU A 30 -4.21 -26.20 -19.23
CA LEU A 30 -3.15 -27.19 -19.07
C LEU A 30 -2.50 -26.90 -17.71
N LEU A 31 -2.48 -27.89 -16.82
CA LEU A 31 -1.77 -27.81 -15.54
C LEU A 31 -0.28 -27.52 -15.81
N GLY A 32 0.08 -26.25 -15.71
CA GLY A 32 1.44 -25.75 -15.84
C GLY A 32 1.48 -24.39 -15.17
N ASP A 33 2.17 -24.33 -14.03
CA ASP A 33 2.56 -23.16 -13.24
C ASP A 33 1.71 -21.91 -13.46
N GLU A 34 0.56 -21.85 -12.79
CA GLU A 34 -0.11 -20.57 -12.59
C GLU A 34 0.83 -19.66 -11.80
N ASP A 35 1.42 -18.71 -12.53
CA ASP A 35 1.90 -17.43 -12.03
C ASP A 35 0.74 -16.77 -11.27
N GLN A 36 0.61 -17.13 -9.99
CA GLN A 36 -0.38 -16.55 -9.10
C GLN A 36 -0.12 -15.04 -9.14
N PRO A 37 -1.09 -14.22 -9.57
CA PRO A 37 -0.85 -12.82 -9.84
C PRO A 37 -0.27 -12.18 -8.58
N SER A 38 0.89 -11.53 -8.72
CA SER A 38 1.50 -10.79 -7.62
C SER A 38 0.45 -9.83 -7.06
N THR A 39 -0.01 -10.09 -5.84
CA THR A 39 -0.98 -9.22 -5.19
C THR A 39 -0.25 -7.99 -4.69
N TYR A 40 -0.79 -6.81 -5.01
CA TYR A 40 -0.26 -5.55 -4.51
C TYR A 40 -1.38 -4.72 -3.90
N GLN A 41 -1.00 -3.85 -2.97
CA GLN A 41 -1.88 -2.89 -2.34
C GLN A 41 -1.14 -1.57 -2.19
N GLN A 42 -1.88 -0.47 -2.22
CA GLN A 42 -1.34 0.86 -1.99
C GLN A 42 -2.08 1.58 -0.86
N SER A 43 -1.37 2.49 -0.20
CA SER A 43 -1.98 3.41 0.76
C SER A 43 -2.94 4.39 0.06
N GLY A 44 -3.74 5.10 0.86
CA GLY A 44 -4.34 6.36 0.43
C GLY A 44 -3.31 7.49 0.33
N ASP A 45 -3.80 8.73 0.31
CA ASP A 45 -2.97 9.93 0.36
C ASP A 45 -2.08 9.96 1.60
N LEU A 46 -0.79 10.27 1.40
CA LEU A 46 0.20 10.33 2.46
C LEU A 46 0.19 11.65 3.25
N ASN A 47 -0.43 12.69 2.71
CA ASN A 47 -0.53 13.99 3.36
C ASN A 47 -1.46 13.93 4.57
N ASN A 48 -0.88 13.54 5.70
CA ASN A 48 -1.56 13.28 6.94
C ASN A 48 -0.58 13.70 8.04
N ALA A 49 -0.89 14.84 8.65
CA ALA A 49 -0.28 15.41 9.85
C ALA A 49 1.23 15.72 9.77
N LEU A 50 1.61 16.62 10.67
CA LEU A 50 3.00 16.93 11.00
C LEU A 50 3.28 16.36 12.39
N TYR A 51 4.50 15.86 12.57
CA TYR A 51 4.88 15.12 13.77
C TYR A 51 6.14 15.74 14.37
N ASP A 52 6.13 15.91 15.70
CA ASP A 52 7.34 16.23 16.44
C ASP A 52 8.00 14.93 16.91
N ILE A 53 9.26 14.74 16.53
CA ILE A 53 10.05 13.55 16.85
C ILE A 53 11.14 13.94 17.83
N PHE A 54 11.14 13.28 18.98
CA PHE A 54 12.14 13.46 20.02
C PHE A 54 13.14 12.30 19.98
N SER A 55 14.42 12.55 20.28
CA SER A 55 15.53 11.59 20.21
C SER A 55 15.35 10.31 21.03
N HIS A 56 14.36 10.26 21.92
CA HIS A 56 14.09 9.15 22.83
C HIS A 56 12.81 8.37 22.45
N SER A 57 12.60 8.08 21.16
CA SER A 57 11.50 7.19 20.78
C SER A 57 11.68 5.80 21.41
N SER A 58 10.62 5.24 21.99
CA SER A 58 10.63 3.91 22.62
C SER A 58 10.81 2.74 21.63
N HIS A 59 10.77 3.03 20.33
CA HIS A 59 10.90 2.06 19.26
C HIS A 59 12.25 2.25 18.55
N PRO A 60 12.99 1.16 18.24
CA PRO A 60 14.36 1.25 17.72
C PRO A 60 14.47 1.97 16.37
N PHE A 61 13.38 2.03 15.61
CA PHE A 61 13.31 2.72 14.32
C PHE A 61 12.66 4.10 14.36
N GLY A 62 12.33 4.62 15.55
CA GLY A 62 11.71 5.94 15.65
C GLY A 62 10.20 5.93 15.85
N THR A 63 9.57 7.05 15.55
CA THR A 63 8.14 7.27 15.70
C THR A 63 7.43 7.03 14.37
N PRO A 64 6.30 6.31 14.34
CA PRO A 64 5.50 6.16 13.12
C PRO A 64 4.94 7.51 12.65
N ILE A 65 5.02 7.79 11.36
CA ILE A 65 4.50 9.01 10.73
C ILE A 65 3.61 8.69 9.52
N GLY A 66 2.64 9.55 9.26
CA GLY A 66 1.73 9.45 8.13
C GLY A 66 0.76 8.27 8.21
N PRO A 67 0.00 8.02 7.14
CA PRO A 67 -0.91 6.89 7.07
C PRO A 67 -0.15 5.58 6.90
N SER A 68 -0.87 4.47 7.12
CA SER A 68 -0.38 3.13 6.84
C SER A 68 -1.15 2.47 5.70
N VAL A 69 -0.61 1.35 5.22
CA VAL A 69 -1.33 0.39 4.38
C VAL A 69 -1.34 -0.97 5.07
N ILE A 70 -2.51 -1.59 5.16
CA ILE A 70 -2.68 -2.94 5.70
C ILE A 70 -2.61 -3.94 4.56
N PHE A 71 -1.66 -4.86 4.58
CA PHE A 71 -1.49 -5.91 3.59
C PHE A 71 -1.74 -7.28 4.21
N ASN A 72 -2.53 -8.13 3.54
CA ASN A 72 -2.75 -9.51 3.96
C ASN A 72 -1.87 -10.45 3.15
N LYS A 73 -0.77 -10.93 3.74
CA LYS A 73 0.13 -11.91 3.16
C LYS A 73 -0.56 -13.26 3.06
N GLN A 74 -0.49 -13.90 1.89
CA GLN A 74 -1.25 -15.11 1.58
C GLN A 74 -0.46 -16.41 1.82
N SER A 75 0.86 -16.38 1.70
CA SER A 75 1.73 -17.56 1.77
C SER A 75 2.90 -17.37 2.76
N ASP A 76 3.30 -18.44 3.45
CA ASP A 76 4.46 -18.44 4.36
C ASP A 76 5.81 -18.35 3.60
N ASP A 77 5.87 -18.91 2.39
CA ASP A 77 7.12 -19.10 1.63
C ASP A 77 7.45 -17.95 0.65
N THR A 78 6.71 -16.83 0.71
CA THR A 78 6.89 -15.66 -0.15
C THR A 78 7.56 -14.51 0.61
N ALA A 79 8.10 -13.52 -0.10
CA ALA A 79 8.55 -12.27 0.49
C ALA A 79 7.44 -11.21 0.45
N LEU A 80 7.50 -10.23 1.35
CA LEU A 80 6.81 -8.94 1.17
C LEU A 80 7.83 -7.89 0.77
N GLU A 81 7.51 -7.10 -0.25
CA GLU A 81 8.29 -5.93 -0.64
C GLU A 81 7.41 -4.69 -0.53
N ALA A 82 7.92 -3.65 0.11
CA ALA A 82 7.26 -2.38 0.26
C ALA A 82 8.12 -1.25 -0.29
N PHE A 83 7.49 -0.33 -1.02
CA PHE A 83 8.13 0.79 -1.69
C PHE A 83 7.37 2.07 -1.38
N LEU A 84 8.11 3.16 -1.33
CA LEU A 84 7.57 4.51 -1.25
C LEU A 84 8.42 5.40 -2.16
N PHE A 85 7.76 6.23 -2.96
CA PHE A 85 8.37 7.39 -3.59
C PHE A 85 7.56 8.62 -3.22
N SER A 86 8.17 9.57 -2.52
CA SER A 86 7.46 10.71 -1.94
C SER A 86 8.40 11.83 -1.53
N HIS A 87 7.85 13.01 -1.31
CA HIS A 87 8.55 14.07 -0.59
C HIS A 87 8.49 13.83 0.92
N ILE A 88 9.57 14.19 1.60
CA ILE A 88 9.66 14.28 3.06
C ILE A 88 10.14 15.67 3.46
N ARG A 89 9.69 16.15 4.61
CA ARG A 89 10.08 17.46 5.14
C ARG A 89 10.33 17.41 6.64
N ILE A 90 11.25 18.25 7.10
CA ILE A 90 11.44 18.68 8.48
C ILE A 90 11.48 20.21 8.49
N ARG A 91 10.91 20.89 9.49
CA ARG A 91 11.11 22.36 9.61
C ARG A 91 12.18 22.72 10.61
N GLY A 92 12.25 21.97 11.71
CA GLY A 92 13.24 22.18 12.76
C GLY A 92 14.05 20.93 13.01
N LEU A 93 15.37 21.09 13.15
CA LEU A 93 16.24 20.14 13.81
C LEU A 93 17.01 20.90 14.89
N SER A 94 16.88 20.48 16.15
CA SER A 94 17.61 21.13 17.24
C SER A 94 19.12 20.95 17.06
N ALA A 95 19.87 22.03 17.28
CA ALA A 95 21.33 22.06 17.23
C ALA A 95 22.00 21.61 18.55
N GLU A 96 21.22 21.05 19.49
CA GLU A 96 21.72 20.52 20.77
C GLU A 96 22.73 19.38 20.62
N VAL A 97 22.78 18.75 19.44
CA VAL A 97 23.76 17.71 19.11
C VAL A 97 24.59 18.12 17.90
N SER A 98 25.83 17.63 17.85
CA SER A 98 26.69 17.79 16.66
C SER A 98 26.10 16.98 15.51
N ALA A 99 25.94 17.61 14.34
CA ALA A 99 25.36 17.02 13.13
C ALA A 99 23.97 16.37 13.37
N PRO A 100 22.94 17.20 13.65
CA PRO A 100 21.58 16.70 13.82
C PRO A 100 21.02 16.19 12.50
N PHE A 101 20.32 15.06 12.54
CA PHE A 101 19.67 14.47 11.38
C PHE A 101 18.35 13.80 11.74
N CYS A 102 17.50 13.58 10.75
CA CYS A 102 16.29 12.77 10.85
C CYS A 102 16.29 11.72 9.73
N GLN A 103 16.15 10.44 10.10
CA GLN A 103 16.11 9.31 9.20
C GLN A 103 14.70 8.73 9.08
N PHE A 104 14.40 8.22 7.89
CA PHE A 104 13.10 7.67 7.53
C PHE A 104 13.26 6.24 7.03
N THR A 105 12.43 5.32 7.52
CA THR A 105 12.42 3.91 7.13
C THR A 105 10.98 3.43 6.96
N LEU A 106 10.72 2.56 5.99
CA LEU A 106 9.40 1.94 5.79
C LEU A 106 9.35 0.59 6.53
N LEU A 107 8.40 0.40 7.44
CA LEU A 107 8.35 -0.80 8.28
C LEU A 107 7.00 -1.50 8.28
N ALA A 108 7.00 -2.83 8.38
CA ALA A 108 5.86 -3.70 8.62
C ALA A 108 5.73 -3.99 10.12
N ASN A 109 4.62 -3.59 10.76
CA ASN A 109 4.37 -3.75 12.20
C ASN A 109 5.55 -3.26 13.08
N GLY A 110 6.29 -2.23 12.63
CA GLY A 110 7.51 -1.75 13.29
C GLY A 110 8.71 -2.71 13.26
N SER A 111 8.60 -3.87 12.61
CA SER A 111 9.65 -4.88 12.57
C SER A 111 10.75 -4.53 11.57
N GLU A 112 11.99 -4.90 11.91
CA GLU A 112 13.15 -4.70 11.05
C GLU A 112 13.00 -5.51 9.73
N PRO A 113 13.20 -4.89 8.55
CA PRO A 113 13.24 -5.61 7.28
C PRO A 113 14.52 -6.43 7.11
N SER A 114 14.46 -7.49 6.31
CA SER A 114 15.62 -8.28 5.88
C SER A 114 16.59 -7.46 5.01
N TYR A 115 16.02 -6.61 4.14
CA TYR A 115 16.77 -5.66 3.31
C TYR A 115 16.01 -4.35 3.27
N TYR A 116 16.71 -3.23 3.38
CA TYR A 116 16.08 -1.92 3.31
C TYR A 116 17.08 -0.81 3.00
N ASN A 117 16.56 0.34 2.60
CA ASN A 117 17.30 1.60 2.62
C ASN A 117 16.67 2.59 3.61
N ARG A 118 17.37 3.69 3.84
CA ARG A 118 16.87 4.82 4.63
C ARG A 118 17.05 6.10 3.84
N ALA A 119 16.13 7.04 4.04
CA ALA A 119 16.34 8.42 3.63
C ALA A 119 16.71 9.27 4.86
N GLY A 120 17.41 10.37 4.65
CA GLY A 120 17.86 11.25 5.73
C GLY A 120 17.76 12.72 5.34
N LEU A 121 17.32 13.53 6.28
CA LEU A 121 17.34 14.99 6.22
C LEU A 121 18.23 15.51 7.34
N ASP A 122 18.83 16.67 7.11
CA ASP A 122 19.68 17.37 8.07
C ASP A 122 19.39 18.88 8.02
N ASN A 123 20.22 19.68 8.68
CA ASN A 123 20.01 21.12 8.73
C ASN A 123 20.21 21.83 7.38
N ASP A 124 21.01 21.24 6.48
CA ASP A 124 21.32 21.79 5.15
C ASP A 124 20.29 21.33 4.11
N ARG A 125 19.68 20.15 4.33
CA ARG A 125 18.63 19.58 3.49
C ARG A 125 17.41 19.20 4.33
N ARG A 126 16.44 20.12 4.37
CA ARG A 126 15.21 20.03 5.17
C ARG A 126 13.98 19.52 4.43
N GLU A 127 14.06 19.40 3.12
CA GLU A 127 13.02 18.81 2.28
C GLU A 127 13.72 18.07 1.13
N ASP A 128 13.23 16.90 0.77
CA ASP A 128 13.77 16.11 -0.34
C ASP A 128 12.72 15.17 -0.92
N GLU A 129 12.91 14.77 -2.18
CA GLU A 129 12.21 13.66 -2.80
C GLU A 129 12.99 12.37 -2.53
N VAL A 130 12.31 11.35 -2.00
CA VAL A 130 12.97 10.15 -1.51
C VAL A 130 12.28 8.88 -1.98
N SER A 131 13.10 7.86 -2.20
CA SER A 131 12.65 6.48 -2.37
C SER A 131 12.98 5.66 -1.12
N LEU A 132 11.97 5.07 -0.48
CA LEU A 132 12.18 4.04 0.55
C LEU A 132 11.77 2.68 0.00
N TRP A 133 12.51 1.65 0.42
CA TRP A 133 12.28 0.27 0.06
C TRP A 133 12.64 -0.63 1.23
N SER A 134 11.77 -1.62 1.47
CA SER A 134 11.93 -2.62 2.52
C SER A 134 11.46 -3.98 2.03
N VAL A 135 12.22 -5.02 2.32
CA VAL A 135 11.90 -6.43 2.02
C VAL A 135 11.90 -7.24 3.28
N TYR A 136 10.90 -8.10 3.37
CA TYR A 136 10.71 -9.02 4.47
C TYR A 136 10.70 -10.45 3.95
N GLN A 137 11.77 -11.18 4.25
CA GLN A 137 11.85 -12.62 4.01
C GLN A 137 11.36 -13.38 5.24
N ASN A 138 10.79 -14.57 5.02
CA ASN A 138 10.39 -15.50 6.08
C ASN A 138 9.35 -14.94 7.06
N LEU A 139 8.50 -14.00 6.62
CA LEU A 139 7.31 -13.63 7.40
C LEU A 139 6.26 -14.74 7.27
N PRO A 140 5.60 -15.16 8.37
CA PRO A 140 4.47 -16.06 8.26
C PRO A 140 3.30 -15.40 7.51
N LYS A 141 2.38 -16.21 7.01
CA LYS A 141 1.08 -15.76 6.53
C LYS A 141 0.39 -14.93 7.60
N GLY A 142 -0.16 -13.77 7.23
CA GLY A 142 -0.81 -12.88 8.19
C GLY A 142 -1.03 -11.46 7.69
N VAL A 143 -1.54 -10.62 8.59
CA VAL A 143 -1.84 -9.21 8.31
C VAL A 143 -0.70 -8.33 8.82
N TYR A 144 -0.25 -7.41 7.96
CA TYR A 144 0.88 -6.52 8.21
C TYR A 144 0.49 -5.07 7.94
N GLU A 145 0.77 -4.18 8.89
CA GLU A 145 0.65 -2.74 8.73
C GLU A 145 1.99 -2.16 8.29
N PHE A 146 2.05 -1.60 7.09
CA PHE A 146 3.21 -0.88 6.58
C PHE A 146 3.07 0.61 6.83
N ARG A 147 4.06 1.23 7.48
CA ARG A 147 4.10 2.67 7.76
C ARG A 147 5.53 3.19 7.74
N VAL A 148 5.71 4.48 7.44
CA VAL A 148 7.00 5.17 7.56
C VAL A 148 7.28 5.47 9.03
N TYR A 149 8.51 5.25 9.46
CA TYR A 149 9.00 5.59 10.79
C TYR A 149 10.10 6.64 10.63
N ALA A 150 10.05 7.65 11.50
CA ALA A 150 11.04 8.72 11.58
C ALA A 150 11.83 8.62 12.88
N TRP A 151 13.14 8.53 12.79
CA TRP A 151 14.06 8.57 13.91
C TRP A 151 14.97 9.79 13.80
N THR A 152 15.40 10.35 14.92
CA THR A 152 16.36 11.46 14.94
C THR A 152 17.31 11.30 16.12
N ASN A 153 18.56 11.75 15.95
CA ASN A 153 19.52 11.88 17.04
C ASN A 153 19.33 13.19 17.84
N SER A 154 18.34 14.02 17.49
CA SER A 154 18.04 15.32 18.09
C SER A 154 16.54 15.47 18.33
N ILE A 155 16.03 16.70 18.37
CA ILE A 155 14.61 17.01 18.25
C ILE A 155 14.34 17.44 16.82
N ALA A 156 13.39 16.79 16.14
CA ALA A 156 12.90 17.16 14.81
C ALA A 156 11.45 17.63 14.89
N LEU A 157 11.17 18.83 14.40
CA LEU A 157 9.85 19.48 14.47
C LEU A 157 9.18 19.53 13.11
N ASP A 158 7.86 19.43 13.12
CA ASP A 158 7.01 19.45 11.93
C ASP A 158 7.48 18.46 10.83
N VAL A 159 7.83 17.24 11.24
CA VAL A 159 8.21 16.16 10.34
C VAL A 159 6.98 15.72 9.54
N GLY A 160 7.08 15.76 8.21
CA GLY A 160 5.96 15.51 7.32
C GLY A 160 6.30 14.52 6.21
N LEU A 161 5.32 13.68 5.88
CA LEU A 161 5.34 12.80 4.73
C LEU A 161 4.37 13.35 3.68
N ASP A 162 4.87 13.59 2.47
CA ASP A 162 4.13 14.21 1.37
C ASP A 162 3.37 15.51 1.76
N PRO A 163 4.03 16.49 2.40
CA PRO A 163 3.34 17.60 3.08
C PRO A 163 2.52 18.52 2.17
N ASN A 164 2.74 18.48 0.85
CA ASN A 164 1.98 19.26 -0.14
C ASN A 164 1.08 18.37 -1.02
N GLY A 165 0.96 17.07 -0.71
CA GLY A 165 0.12 16.15 -1.47
C GLY A 165 0.60 15.93 -2.91
N TYR A 166 1.91 15.71 -3.10
CA TYR A 166 2.51 15.41 -4.40
C TYR A 166 2.09 14.04 -4.96
N GLY A 167 1.31 13.26 -4.20
CA GLY A 167 0.74 12.01 -4.66
C GLY A 167 1.60 10.80 -4.30
N GLY A 168 2.48 10.94 -3.31
CA GLY A 168 3.27 9.82 -2.80
C GLY A 168 2.34 8.70 -2.27
N ARG A 169 2.78 7.45 -2.42
CA ARG A 169 2.05 6.26 -1.95
C ARG A 169 3.01 5.21 -1.41
N ILE A 170 2.59 4.52 -0.35
CA ILE A 170 3.22 3.26 0.04
C ILE A 170 2.60 2.17 -0.83
N ILE A 171 3.41 1.39 -1.52
CA ILE A 171 3.01 0.25 -2.32
C ILE A 171 3.62 -1.00 -1.69
N VAL A 172 2.81 -2.02 -1.46
CA VAL A 172 3.24 -3.30 -0.91
C VAL A 172 2.85 -4.40 -1.88
N LYS A 173 3.74 -5.36 -2.12
CA LYS A 173 3.47 -6.56 -2.91
C LYS A 173 4.00 -7.82 -2.23
N GLU A 174 3.37 -8.95 -2.54
CA GLU A 174 3.88 -10.27 -2.20
C GLU A 174 4.62 -10.86 -3.43
N THR A 175 5.87 -11.32 -3.24
CA THR A 175 6.75 -11.81 -4.32
C THR A 175 7.21 -13.24 -4.03
N ARG A 176 7.35 -14.07 -5.08
CA ARG A 176 7.91 -15.43 -5.05
C ARG A 176 9.37 -15.44 -5.49
#